data_AF-A0A507BZ92-F1
#
_entry.id   AF-A0A507BZ92-F1
#
_cell.length_a   1.000
_cell.length_b   1.000
_cell.length_c   1.000
_cell.angle_alpha   90.00
_cell.angle_beta   90.00
_cell.angle_gamma   90.00
#
_symmetry.space_group_name_H-M   'P 1'
#
loop_
_entity.id
_entity.type
_entity.pdbx_description
1 polymer ?
#
loop_
_entity_poly.entity_id
_entity_poly.type
_entity_poly.pdbx_seq_one_letter_code
_entity_poly.pdbx_strand_id
1 'polypeptide(L)'
;MIHTANPVSNRISPEEARRIHTEAITRDFRVEPRLDYRTVAGVNGPLVILDNVKFPRFAEIVTLTLPDGTKRQGQVLEVQGKRAIVQVFEGTSGVDVKQTRVEFTGETLKMPVSEDMLGRIFNGSGKSIDRGPKVFAEDYLDIQGMPINPFSRIYPEEMIQTGISAIDTMNSIARGQKIPIFSAAGLPHNEIAAQICRQAGLVRKQGKDVLDMHEDNFAIVFGAMGVNMETARFFKQDFEENGSIERTSLFLNLANDPTIERIITPRLALTTAEYLAYQCEKHVLVILTDMSSYADALREVSAAREEVPGRRGYPGYMYTDLSTIYERAGRVAGRNGSITQIPILSMPNDDITHPIPDLTGYITEGQIFVDRQLHNRQVYPPINVLPSLSRLMKSAIGEGMTRKDHGDVSNQLYAKYAIGKDAAAMKAVVGEEALNQEDKLSLEFLEKFEKTFISQGYNESRTIFESLDLAWSLLRIFPKEMLNRIPQKVLAEYYARERKSKMPETAEAKCPKFTDVVILTSLDGAKLHVKYWTLKRNMILARCPQSVIYVSLIRTFPVFERTSGADITRVQCTGETLKMSESENALSNT
;
A
#
# COMPACT_ATOMS: atom_id res chain seq x y z
N MET A 1 42.38 -20.62 43.79
CA MET A 1 41.28 -19.69 44.09
C MET A 1 40.30 -19.76 42.93
N ILE A 2 39.26 -20.58 43.07
CA ILE A 2 38.22 -20.77 42.06
C ILE A 2 37.00 -20.06 42.61
N HIS A 3 36.63 -18.91 42.01
CA HIS A 3 35.32 -18.31 42.22
C HIS A 3 34.33 -19.00 41.30
N THR A 4 33.63 -20.01 41.81
CA THR A 4 32.39 -20.51 41.21
C THR A 4 31.25 -19.56 41.59
N ALA A 5 30.84 -18.72 40.63
CA ALA A 5 29.63 -17.92 40.75
C ALA A 5 28.39 -18.83 40.65
N ASN A 6 27.54 -18.79 41.68
CA ASN A 6 26.21 -19.37 41.65
C ASN A 6 25.29 -18.57 40.70
N PRO A 7 24.42 -19.20 39.90
CA PRO A 7 23.41 -18.50 39.13
C PRO A 7 22.27 -18.08 40.08
N VAL A 8 22.23 -16.80 40.46
CA VAL A 8 21.10 -16.24 41.21
C VAL A 8 19.91 -16.16 40.24
N SER A 9 18.85 -16.89 40.54
CA SER A 9 17.58 -16.81 39.83
C SER A 9 16.97 -15.42 40.02
N ASN A 10 16.90 -14.62 38.96
CA ASN A 10 16.07 -13.40 38.88
C ASN A 10 14.58 -13.75 38.83
N ARG A 11 14.05 -14.42 39.87
CA ARG A 11 12.61 -14.56 40.07
C ARG A 11 12.17 -13.44 41.01
N ILE A 12 11.51 -12.44 40.44
CA ILE A 12 10.87 -11.35 41.18
C ILE A 12 9.97 -11.97 42.25
N SER A 13 10.08 -11.49 43.49
CA SER A 13 9.24 -11.98 44.59
C SER A 13 7.75 -11.67 44.31
N PRO A 14 6.79 -12.50 44.74
CA PRO A 14 5.37 -12.22 44.53
C PRO A 14 4.91 -10.86 45.09
N GLU A 15 5.57 -10.39 46.16
CA GLU A 15 5.32 -9.08 46.77
C GLU A 15 5.89 -7.93 45.95
N GLU A 16 7.11 -8.06 45.40
CA GLU A 16 7.64 -7.06 44.45
C GLU A 16 6.86 -7.05 43.15
N ALA A 17 6.47 -8.21 42.63
CA ALA A 17 5.62 -8.30 41.43
C ALA A 17 4.28 -7.60 41.68
N ARG A 18 3.67 -7.82 42.86
CA ARG A 18 2.44 -7.15 43.26
C ARG A 18 2.63 -5.65 43.46
N ARG A 19 3.76 -5.20 44.03
CA ARG A 19 4.08 -3.77 44.18
C ARG A 19 4.31 -3.10 42.84
N ILE A 20 5.10 -3.69 41.95
CA ILE A 20 5.32 -3.21 40.57
C ILE A 20 3.99 -3.16 39.82
N HIS A 21 3.13 -4.18 39.97
CA HIS A 21 1.82 -4.21 39.34
C HIS A 21 0.87 -3.15 39.91
N THR A 22 0.93 -2.91 41.22
CA THR A 22 0.11 -1.88 41.88
C THR A 22 0.61 -0.49 41.48
N GLU A 23 1.92 -0.25 41.49
CA GLU A 23 2.55 0.99 41.02
C GLU A 23 2.28 1.24 39.54
N ALA A 24 2.31 0.21 38.69
CA ALA A 24 1.93 0.31 37.28
C ALA A 24 0.45 0.65 37.10
N ILE A 25 -0.45 0.06 37.89
CA ILE A 25 -1.88 0.40 37.88
C ILE A 25 -2.11 1.82 38.42
N THR A 26 -1.39 2.28 39.43
CA THR A 26 -1.66 3.58 40.08
C THR A 26 -0.88 4.76 39.48
N ARG A 27 0.07 4.52 38.57
CA ARG A 27 1.09 5.52 38.20
C ARG A 27 0.52 6.81 37.62
N ASP A 28 -0.61 6.74 36.90
CA ASP A 28 -1.17 7.88 36.15
C ASP A 28 -2.70 8.04 36.25
N PHE A 29 -3.37 7.39 37.21
CA PHE A 29 -4.83 7.52 37.33
C PHE A 29 -5.23 8.85 37.99
N ARG A 30 -6.01 9.65 37.27
CA ARG A 30 -6.70 10.81 37.83
C ARG A 30 -7.98 10.39 38.53
N VAL A 31 -8.05 10.73 39.82
CA VAL A 31 -9.23 10.51 40.67
C VAL A 31 -10.07 11.79 40.80
N GLU A 32 -9.65 12.89 40.17
CA GLU A 32 -10.40 14.14 40.17
C GLU A 32 -11.71 13.99 39.36
N PRO A 33 -12.87 14.36 39.94
CA PRO A 33 -14.14 14.28 39.24
C PRO A 33 -14.16 15.28 38.09
N ARG A 34 -14.68 14.84 36.95
CA ARG A 34 -14.83 15.70 35.77
C ARG A 34 -15.89 16.76 36.01
N LEU A 35 -15.62 17.97 35.54
CA LEU A 35 -16.51 19.10 35.68
C LEU A 35 -17.48 19.14 34.48
N ASP A 36 -18.78 19.20 34.79
CA ASP A 36 -19.86 19.36 33.82
C ASP A 36 -20.30 20.83 33.78
N TYR A 37 -20.23 21.45 32.60
CA TYR A 37 -20.59 22.84 32.36
C TYR A 37 -21.84 22.93 31.49
N ARG A 38 -22.74 23.85 31.85
CA ARG A 38 -23.92 24.23 31.05
C ARG A 38 -23.85 25.67 30.54
N THR A 39 -22.65 26.22 30.52
CA THR A 39 -22.38 27.63 30.23
C THR A 39 -21.93 27.82 28.79
N VAL A 40 -22.69 27.24 27.84
CA VAL A 40 -22.50 27.52 26.42
C VAL A 40 -22.92 28.97 26.18
N ALA A 41 -22.02 29.77 25.62
CA ALA A 41 -22.26 31.18 25.32
C ALA A 41 -22.81 31.36 23.90
N GLY A 42 -22.34 30.55 22.95
CA GLY A 42 -22.76 30.63 21.56
C GLY A 42 -22.22 29.49 20.71
N VAL A 43 -22.79 29.35 19.51
CA VAL A 43 -22.41 28.35 18.51
C VAL A 43 -22.20 29.09 17.19
N ASN A 44 -21.06 28.89 16.55
CA ASN A 44 -20.74 29.50 15.25
C ASN A 44 -20.08 28.47 14.33
N GLY A 45 -20.76 28.09 13.24
CA GLY A 45 -20.28 27.05 12.34
C GLY A 45 -19.92 25.76 13.11
N PRO A 46 -18.69 25.22 12.98
CA PRO A 46 -18.24 24.03 13.71
C PRO A 46 -17.80 24.30 15.18
N LEU A 47 -17.86 25.54 15.65
CA LEU A 47 -17.33 25.98 16.94
C LEU A 47 -18.43 26.18 17.98
N VAL A 48 -18.14 25.79 19.22
CA VAL A 48 -18.95 26.02 20.41
C VAL A 48 -18.13 26.81 21.40
N ILE A 49 -18.67 27.94 21.84
CA ILE A 49 -18.00 28.86 22.77
C ILE A 49 -18.57 28.63 24.16
N LEU A 50 -17.69 28.37 25.13
CA LEU A 50 -18.02 28.16 26.54
C LEU A 50 -17.47 29.31 27.38
N ASP A 51 -18.31 29.81 28.29
CA ASP A 51 -17.93 30.82 29.29
C ASP A 51 -17.83 30.19 30.68
N ASN A 52 -17.09 30.84 31.60
CA ASN A 52 -16.93 30.41 32.99
C ASN A 52 -16.32 29.01 33.20
N VAL A 53 -15.47 28.56 32.29
CA VAL A 53 -14.73 27.31 32.45
C VAL A 53 -13.55 27.53 33.41
N LYS A 54 -13.28 26.55 34.29
CA LYS A 54 -12.18 26.63 35.26
C LYS A 54 -10.96 25.93 34.69
N PHE A 55 -9.89 26.67 34.49
CA PHE A 55 -8.59 26.16 34.02
C PHE A 55 -8.66 25.23 32.78
N PRO A 56 -9.36 25.62 31.69
CA PRO A 56 -9.38 24.80 30.48
C PRO A 56 -7.98 24.66 29.90
N ARG A 57 -7.66 23.48 29.37
CA ARG A 57 -6.36 23.21 28.74
C ARG A 57 -6.46 23.26 27.22
N PHE A 58 -5.36 23.63 26.58
CA PHE A 58 -5.26 23.59 25.12
C PHE A 58 -5.25 22.14 24.62
N ALA A 59 -5.91 21.89 23.48
CA ALA A 59 -6.05 20.57 22.85
C ALA A 59 -6.75 19.50 23.72
N GLU A 60 -7.42 19.91 24.79
CA GLU A 60 -8.17 19.03 25.69
C GLU A 60 -9.42 18.47 25.00
N ILE A 61 -9.75 17.21 25.28
CA ILE A 61 -10.98 16.60 24.78
C ILE A 61 -12.15 16.91 25.69
N VAL A 62 -13.27 17.24 25.06
CA VAL A 62 -14.55 17.47 25.74
C VAL A 62 -15.62 16.56 25.16
N THR A 63 -16.54 16.15 26.01
CA THR A 63 -17.73 15.38 25.60
C THR A 63 -18.95 16.27 25.73
N LEU A 64 -19.62 16.53 24.61
CA LEU A 64 -20.86 17.28 24.56
C LEU A 64 -22.03 16.29 24.61
N THR A 65 -22.93 16.47 25.57
CA THR A 65 -24.21 15.74 25.62
C THR A 65 -25.32 16.70 25.21
N LEU A 66 -25.90 16.42 24.04
CA LEU A 66 -27.00 17.20 23.48
C LEU A 66 -28.32 16.96 24.27
N PRO A 67 -29.34 17.81 24.06
CA PRO A 67 -30.64 17.65 24.72
C PRO A 67 -31.37 16.34 24.39
N ASP A 68 -31.12 15.80 23.20
CA ASP A 68 -31.62 14.50 22.74
C ASP A 68 -30.90 13.30 23.38
N GLY A 69 -29.86 13.56 24.19
CA GLY A 69 -29.02 12.55 24.82
C GLY A 69 -27.89 12.04 23.93
N THR A 70 -27.76 12.52 22.69
CA THR A 70 -26.65 12.15 21.81
C THR A 70 -25.34 12.74 22.36
N LYS A 71 -24.27 11.94 22.29
CA LYS A 71 -22.94 12.35 22.74
C LYS A 71 -22.07 12.64 21.54
N ARG A 72 -21.42 13.80 21.55
CA ARG A 72 -20.45 14.26 20.56
C ARG A 72 -19.11 14.53 21.22
N GLN A 73 -18.05 14.37 20.45
CA GLN A 73 -16.71 14.69 20.90
C GLN A 73 -16.27 16.04 20.35
N GLY A 74 -15.48 16.75 21.12
CA GLY A 74 -14.87 17.99 20.67
C GLY A 74 -13.48 18.18 21.27
N GLN A 75 -12.74 19.10 20.68
CA GLN A 75 -11.41 19.49 21.12
C GLN A 75 -11.37 20.99 21.43
N VAL A 76 -10.75 21.35 22.55
CA VAL A 76 -10.47 22.74 22.89
C VAL A 76 -9.39 23.28 21.96
N LEU A 77 -9.73 24.33 21.22
CA LEU A 77 -8.82 24.99 20.29
C LEU A 77 -8.15 26.21 20.89
N GLU A 78 -8.90 27.02 21.62
CA GLU A 78 -8.39 28.26 22.18
C GLU A 78 -8.94 28.46 23.58
N VAL A 79 -8.09 29.00 24.44
CA VAL A 79 -8.43 29.35 25.81
C VAL A 79 -8.03 30.81 26.05
N GLN A 80 -9.00 31.62 26.46
CA GLN A 80 -8.78 33.00 26.85
C GLN A 80 -9.38 33.24 28.24
N GLY A 81 -8.54 33.18 29.27
CA GLY A 81 -8.95 33.35 30.66
C GLY A 81 -9.96 32.28 31.09
N LYS A 82 -11.25 32.65 31.18
CA LYS A 82 -12.36 31.74 31.54
C LYS A 82 -13.21 31.30 30.34
N ARG A 83 -12.83 31.74 29.13
CA ARG A 83 -13.48 31.36 27.88
C ARG A 83 -12.72 30.22 27.22
N ALA A 84 -13.45 29.25 26.71
CA ALA A 84 -12.90 28.15 25.92
C ALA A 84 -13.66 28.03 24.60
N ILE A 85 -12.93 27.96 23.49
CA ILE A 85 -13.47 27.69 22.17
C ILE A 85 -13.24 26.21 21.88
N VAL A 86 -14.33 25.47 21.71
CA VAL A 86 -14.35 24.04 21.42
C VAL A 86 -14.79 23.82 19.99
N GLN A 87 -14.07 22.96 19.27
CA GLN A 87 -14.49 22.45 17.98
C GLN A 87 -15.13 21.08 18.13
N VAL A 88 -16.35 20.91 17.61
CA VAL A 88 -17.10 19.65 17.71
C VAL A 88 -16.88 18.80 16.47
N PHE A 89 -16.44 17.55 16.64
CA PHE A 89 -16.07 16.67 15.54
C PHE A 89 -17.25 16.31 14.65
N GLU A 90 -18.39 15.93 15.25
CA GLU A 90 -19.60 15.56 14.51
C GLU A 90 -20.45 16.75 14.03
N GLY A 91 -19.95 17.98 14.20
CA GLY A 91 -20.65 19.22 13.89
C GLY A 91 -21.57 19.72 15.00
N THR A 92 -22.18 20.87 14.78
CA THR A 92 -22.94 21.62 15.80
C THR A 92 -24.46 21.59 15.60
N SER A 93 -24.96 20.85 14.60
CA SER A 93 -26.38 20.73 14.32
C SER A 93 -27.14 20.15 15.53
N GLY A 94 -28.11 20.88 16.06
CA GLY A 94 -28.89 20.45 17.24
C GLY A 94 -28.28 20.77 18.59
N VAL A 95 -27.15 21.50 18.65
CA VAL A 95 -26.59 22.01 19.91
C VAL A 95 -27.44 23.18 20.41
N ASP A 96 -28.08 23.00 21.57
CA ASP A 96 -28.80 24.07 22.27
C ASP A 96 -27.90 24.79 23.27
N VAL A 97 -28.07 26.10 23.43
CA VAL A 97 -27.25 26.93 24.31
C VAL A 97 -27.59 26.68 25.79
N LYS A 98 -28.83 26.31 26.12
CA LYS A 98 -29.29 26.20 27.51
C LYS A 98 -29.23 24.78 28.06
N GLN A 99 -29.54 23.80 27.23
CA GLN A 99 -29.71 22.40 27.67
C GLN A 99 -28.48 21.52 27.42
N THR A 100 -27.58 21.91 26.51
CA THR A 100 -26.38 21.13 26.23
C THR A 100 -25.44 21.12 27.43
N ARG A 101 -24.91 19.94 27.74
CA ARG A 101 -23.94 19.71 28.81
C ARG A 101 -22.57 19.43 28.20
N VAL A 102 -21.52 20.02 28.75
CA VAL A 102 -20.16 19.84 28.27
C VAL A 102 -19.28 19.37 29.42
N GLU A 103 -18.78 18.15 29.29
CA GLU A 103 -17.87 17.52 30.25
C GLU A 103 -16.43 17.62 29.75
N PHE A 104 -15.55 18.20 30.57
CA PHE A 104 -14.12 18.32 30.28
C PHE A 104 -13.37 17.10 30.82
N THR A 105 -12.58 16.45 29.96
CA THR A 105 -11.89 15.20 30.34
C THR A 105 -10.58 15.43 31.08
N GLY A 106 -9.97 16.62 30.96
CA GLY A 106 -8.69 16.99 31.57
C GLY A 106 -7.45 16.52 30.81
N GLU A 107 -7.64 15.80 29.69
CA GLU A 107 -6.59 15.15 28.90
C GLU A 107 -6.68 15.49 27.42
N THR A 108 -5.55 15.35 26.72
CA THR A 108 -5.48 15.42 25.26
C THR A 108 -6.13 14.18 24.64
N LEU A 109 -6.32 14.21 23.31
CA LEU A 109 -6.89 13.08 22.59
C LEU A 109 -5.91 11.90 22.60
N LYS A 110 -6.25 10.89 23.41
CA LYS A 110 -5.53 9.62 23.44
C LYS A 110 -6.29 8.54 22.70
N MET A 111 -5.55 7.74 21.94
CA MET A 111 -6.05 6.59 21.21
C MET A 111 -5.74 5.31 21.98
N PRO A 112 -6.73 4.42 22.18
CA PRO A 112 -6.45 3.06 22.66
C PRO A 112 -5.71 2.29 21.57
N VAL A 113 -4.51 1.84 21.87
CA VAL A 113 -3.69 1.02 20.96
C VAL A 113 -3.55 -0.40 21.48
N SER A 114 -3.54 -1.36 20.57
CA SER A 114 -3.27 -2.78 20.84
C SER A 114 -2.89 -3.47 19.53
N GLU A 115 -2.19 -4.60 19.63
CA GLU A 115 -1.88 -5.44 18.48
C GLU A 115 -3.15 -6.03 17.82
N ASP A 116 -4.24 -6.18 18.58
CA ASP A 116 -5.57 -6.64 18.14
C ASP A 116 -6.26 -5.69 17.14
N MET A 117 -5.65 -4.55 16.84
CA MET A 117 -6.12 -3.61 15.81
C MET A 117 -5.83 -4.09 14.39
N LEU A 118 -4.87 -5.00 14.20
CA LEU A 118 -4.64 -5.64 12.91
C LEU A 118 -5.84 -6.53 12.53
N GLY A 119 -6.28 -6.49 11.27
CA GLY A 119 -7.50 -7.18 10.85
C GLY A 119 -8.78 -6.37 11.03
N ARG A 120 -8.72 -5.19 11.64
CA ARG A 120 -9.90 -4.40 12.01
C ARG A 120 -10.09 -3.16 11.17
N ILE A 121 -11.34 -2.72 11.14
CA ILE A 121 -11.76 -1.52 10.41
C ILE A 121 -12.37 -0.52 11.39
N PHE A 122 -11.81 0.68 11.39
CA PHE A 122 -12.19 1.82 12.22
C PHE A 122 -12.71 2.97 11.35
N ASN A 123 -13.52 3.84 11.95
CA ASN A 123 -13.89 5.12 11.34
C ASN A 123 -12.80 6.19 11.58
N GLY A 124 -13.02 7.39 11.03
CA GLY A 124 -12.12 8.54 11.22
C GLY A 124 -11.97 9.03 12.67
N SER A 125 -12.85 8.61 13.58
CA SER A 125 -12.79 8.87 15.03
C SER A 125 -12.19 7.72 15.85
N GLY A 126 -11.70 6.65 15.21
CA GLY A 126 -11.13 5.47 15.90
C GLY A 126 -12.16 4.50 16.51
N LYS A 127 -13.45 4.66 16.19
CA LYS A 127 -14.52 3.72 16.57
C LYS A 127 -14.59 2.58 15.56
N SER A 128 -14.74 1.35 16.03
CA SER A 128 -14.82 0.17 15.18
C SER A 128 -16.11 0.13 14.34
N ILE A 129 -15.99 -0.09 13.03
CA ILE A 129 -17.13 -0.19 12.08
C ILE A 129 -17.37 -1.63 11.59
N ASP A 130 -16.46 -2.54 11.93
CA ASP A 130 -16.49 -3.97 11.60
C ASP A 130 -17.53 -4.79 12.38
N ARG A 131 -18.34 -4.14 13.23
CA ARG A 131 -19.25 -4.78 14.22
C ARG A 131 -18.53 -5.71 15.20
N GLY A 132 -17.21 -5.60 15.30
CA GLY A 132 -16.41 -6.28 16.30
C GLY A 132 -16.58 -5.66 17.69
N PRO A 133 -16.05 -6.32 18.74
CA PRO A 133 -16.05 -5.77 20.09
C PRO A 133 -15.20 -4.50 20.18
N LYS A 134 -15.33 -3.74 21.27
CA LYS A 134 -14.41 -2.63 21.54
C LYS A 134 -12.98 -3.16 21.65
N VAL A 135 -12.02 -2.38 21.15
CA VAL A 135 -10.59 -2.70 21.29
C VAL A 135 -10.25 -2.70 22.78
N PHE A 136 -9.61 -3.77 23.24
CA PHE A 136 -8.99 -3.80 24.56
C PHE A 136 -7.65 -3.08 24.45
N ALA A 137 -7.54 -1.92 25.08
CA ALA A 137 -6.33 -1.11 25.01
C ALA A 137 -5.22 -1.74 25.85
N GLU A 138 -4.04 -1.92 25.27
CA GLU A 138 -2.83 -2.21 26.02
C GLU A 138 -2.22 -0.92 26.59
N ASP A 139 -2.29 0.16 25.80
CA ASP A 139 -1.84 1.49 26.18
C ASP A 139 -2.74 2.58 25.56
N TYR A 140 -2.65 3.79 26.12
CA TYR A 140 -3.33 4.98 25.63
C TYR A 140 -2.31 6.02 25.17
N LEU A 141 -2.08 6.10 23.87
CA LEU A 141 -1.09 7.00 23.28
C LEU A 141 -1.73 8.30 22.78
N ASP A 142 -1.04 9.43 22.93
CA ASP A 142 -1.48 10.71 22.35
C ASP A 142 -1.38 10.67 20.81
N ILE A 143 -2.43 11.10 20.13
CA ILE A 143 -2.48 11.09 18.67
C ILE A 143 -1.49 12.03 18.01
N GLN A 144 -1.04 13.08 18.72
CA GLN A 144 -0.04 14.01 18.20
C GLN A 144 1.33 13.35 18.05
N GLY A 145 1.54 12.21 18.70
CA GLY A 145 2.81 11.50 18.71
C GLY A 145 3.90 12.25 19.49
N MET A 146 5.11 11.69 19.46
CA MET A 146 6.30 12.31 20.03
C MET A 146 7.34 12.55 18.95
N PRO A 147 8.02 13.72 18.93
CA PRO A 147 9.07 13.98 17.96
C PRO A 147 10.24 13.02 18.19
N ILE A 148 10.69 12.36 17.13
CA ILE A 148 11.85 11.46 17.18
C ILE A 148 13.13 12.30 17.24
N ASN A 149 14.01 11.99 18.21
CA ASN A 149 15.32 12.63 18.31
C ASN A 149 16.16 12.36 17.04
N PRO A 150 16.66 13.40 16.35
CA PRO A 150 17.48 13.24 15.14
C PRO A 150 18.73 12.35 15.34
N PHE A 151 19.37 12.41 16.51
CA PHE A 151 20.55 11.58 16.78
C PHE A 151 20.20 10.08 16.88
N SER A 152 18.99 9.77 17.33
CA SER A 152 18.50 8.40 17.43
C SER A 152 17.94 7.86 16.12
N ARG A 153 17.87 8.66 15.04
CA ARG A 153 17.38 8.18 13.74
C ARG A 153 18.47 7.42 12.99
N ILE A 154 18.10 6.27 12.44
CA ILE A 154 18.95 5.49 11.53
C ILE A 154 18.59 5.85 10.09
N TYR A 155 19.62 5.96 9.26
CA TYR A 155 19.47 6.24 7.84
C TYR A 155 18.86 5.02 7.09
N PRO A 156 17.82 5.21 6.26
CA PRO A 156 17.24 4.14 5.44
C PRO A 156 18.19 3.63 4.35
N GLU A 157 18.53 2.35 4.40
CA GLU A 157 19.37 1.70 3.39
C GLU A 157 18.64 0.57 2.64
N GLU A 158 17.69 -0.13 3.26
CA GLU A 158 17.10 -1.32 2.65
C GLU A 158 15.99 -0.98 1.66
N MET A 159 16.00 -1.60 0.48
CA MET A 159 14.98 -1.39 -0.55
C MET A 159 13.70 -2.18 -0.27
N ILE A 160 12.55 -1.51 -0.43
CA ILE A 160 11.24 -2.15 -0.54
C ILE A 160 10.99 -2.47 -2.01
N GLN A 161 10.64 -3.73 -2.29
CA GLN A 161 10.16 -4.16 -3.59
C GLN A 161 8.65 -3.93 -3.64
N THR A 162 8.21 -3.06 -4.54
CA THR A 162 6.78 -2.78 -4.75
C THR A 162 6.15 -3.67 -5.81
N GLY A 163 6.97 -4.33 -6.65
CA GLY A 163 6.51 -5.15 -7.76
C GLY A 163 6.21 -4.37 -9.03
N ILE A 164 6.19 -3.03 -8.97
CA ILE A 164 6.00 -2.13 -10.11
C ILE A 164 7.37 -1.73 -10.67
N SER A 165 7.64 -2.11 -11.92
CA SER A 165 8.94 -1.85 -12.60
C SER A 165 9.34 -0.37 -12.60
N ALA A 166 8.38 0.52 -12.86
CA ALA A 166 8.60 1.97 -12.91
C ALA A 166 9.00 2.56 -11.54
N ILE A 167 8.48 2.01 -10.45
CA ILE A 167 8.85 2.44 -9.10
C ILE A 167 10.17 1.77 -8.71
N ASP A 168 10.24 0.45 -8.81
CA ASP A 168 11.39 -0.32 -8.31
C ASP A 168 12.70 0.03 -9.03
N THR A 169 12.69 0.28 -10.35
CA THR A 169 13.91 0.53 -11.13
C THR A 169 14.27 2.02 -11.24
N MET A 170 13.27 2.88 -11.43
CA MET A 170 13.53 4.31 -11.68
C MET A 170 13.51 5.13 -10.39
N ASN A 171 12.63 4.79 -9.45
CA ASN A 171 12.37 5.56 -8.24
C ASN A 171 12.30 4.65 -7.01
N SER A 172 13.36 3.84 -6.80
CA SER A 172 13.38 2.83 -5.75
C SER A 172 13.08 3.43 -4.38
N ILE A 173 12.27 2.72 -3.59
CA ILE A 173 11.81 3.16 -2.27
C ILE A 173 12.64 2.46 -1.19
N ALA A 174 13.18 3.24 -0.26
CA ALA A 174 13.88 2.73 0.92
C ALA A 174 12.91 2.50 2.10
N ARG A 175 13.23 1.53 2.96
CA ARG A 175 12.49 1.19 4.16
C ARG A 175 12.62 2.28 5.21
N GLY A 176 11.51 2.94 5.53
CA GLY A 176 11.49 4.13 6.38
C GLY A 176 11.41 5.44 5.60
N GLN A 177 11.36 5.39 4.26
CA GLN A 177 11.23 6.57 3.42
C GLN A 177 9.79 7.11 3.44
N LYS A 178 9.67 8.42 3.22
CA LYS A 178 8.41 9.11 2.94
C LYS A 178 8.36 9.53 1.47
N ILE A 179 7.50 8.88 0.68
CA ILE A 179 7.38 9.12 -0.76
C ILE A 179 5.90 9.24 -1.18
N PRO A 180 5.44 10.42 -1.60
CA PRO A 180 4.07 10.64 -2.02
C PRO A 180 3.80 10.13 -3.43
N ILE A 181 2.54 9.82 -3.71
CA ILE A 181 2.00 9.64 -5.06
C ILE A 181 1.18 10.88 -5.41
N PHE A 182 1.67 11.63 -6.39
CA PHE A 182 0.97 12.77 -6.98
C PHE A 182 0.09 12.26 -8.11
N SER A 183 -1.21 12.36 -7.91
CA SER A 183 -2.20 11.98 -8.90
C SER A 183 -3.15 13.14 -9.21
N ALA A 184 -4.19 12.87 -9.98
CA ALA A 184 -5.24 13.81 -10.28
C ALA A 184 -6.61 13.13 -10.25
N ALA A 185 -7.66 13.94 -10.22
CA ALA A 185 -9.03 13.45 -10.28
C ALA A 185 -9.27 12.64 -11.57
N GLY A 186 -9.75 11.40 -11.39
CA GLY A 186 -10.04 10.45 -12.46
C GLY A 186 -8.87 9.56 -12.88
N LEU A 187 -7.69 9.68 -12.25
CA LEU A 187 -6.56 8.77 -12.51
C LEU A 187 -6.56 7.56 -11.56
N PRO A 188 -5.99 6.42 -11.97
CA PRO A 188 -6.07 5.17 -11.22
C PRO A 188 -5.03 5.08 -10.08
N HIS A 189 -4.99 6.07 -9.18
CA HIS A 189 -4.06 6.07 -8.04
C HIS A 189 -4.46 5.07 -6.96
N ASN A 190 -5.75 4.78 -6.82
CA ASN A 190 -6.23 3.82 -5.82
C ASN A 190 -5.81 2.40 -6.19
N GLU A 191 -5.87 2.07 -7.48
CA GLU A 191 -5.46 0.78 -8.04
C GLU A 191 -3.95 0.57 -7.91
N ILE A 192 -3.15 1.62 -8.15
CA ILE A 192 -1.71 1.60 -7.92
C ILE A 192 -1.41 1.39 -6.43
N ALA A 193 -2.10 2.10 -5.55
CA ALA A 193 -1.91 1.96 -4.11
C ALA A 193 -2.27 0.56 -3.60
N ALA A 194 -3.38 0.01 -4.08
CA ALA A 194 -3.80 -1.34 -3.79
C ALA A 194 -2.77 -2.35 -4.31
N GLN A 195 -2.25 -2.17 -5.53
CA GLN A 195 -1.17 -3.00 -6.08
C GLN A 195 0.08 -2.97 -5.20
N ILE A 196 0.52 -1.78 -4.77
CA ILE A 196 1.66 -1.64 -3.86
C ILE A 196 1.39 -2.38 -2.55
N CYS A 197 0.20 -2.26 -1.94
CA CYS A 197 -0.13 -2.99 -0.72
C CYS A 197 -0.08 -4.52 -0.89
N ARG A 198 -0.59 -5.03 -2.02
CA ARG A 198 -0.59 -6.48 -2.30
C ARG A 198 0.81 -7.03 -2.46
N GLN A 199 1.66 -6.27 -3.16
CA GLN A 199 2.96 -6.73 -3.65
C GLN A 199 4.14 -6.26 -2.79
N ALA A 200 3.91 -5.34 -1.85
CA ALA A 200 4.95 -4.82 -0.97
C ALA A 200 5.63 -5.96 -0.21
N GLY A 201 6.93 -6.05 -0.41
CA GLY A 201 7.79 -6.99 0.29
C GLY A 201 9.23 -6.50 0.33
N LEU A 202 10.05 -7.16 1.13
CA LEU A 202 11.49 -6.94 1.11
C LEU A 202 12.10 -7.65 -0.10
N VAL A 203 13.14 -7.06 -0.69
CA VAL A 203 13.94 -7.73 -1.73
C VAL A 203 14.55 -8.99 -1.09
N ARG A 204 14.03 -10.16 -1.46
CA ARG A 204 14.47 -11.45 -0.89
C ARG A 204 15.95 -11.69 -1.23
N LYS A 205 16.83 -11.49 -0.24
CA LYS A 205 18.23 -11.89 -0.34
C LYS A 205 18.34 -13.39 -0.14
N GLN A 206 19.19 -14.06 -0.92
CA GLN A 206 19.64 -15.39 -0.57
C GLN A 206 20.60 -15.27 0.64
N GLY A 207 20.07 -15.46 1.85
CA GLY A 207 20.89 -15.81 3.02
C GLY A 207 21.07 -14.79 4.16
N LYS A 208 20.13 -13.88 4.44
CA LYS A 208 20.17 -13.12 5.72
C LYS A 208 18.81 -13.01 6.40
N ASP A 209 18.82 -13.45 7.66
CA ASP A 209 17.87 -13.30 8.77
C ASP A 209 16.45 -13.87 8.65
N VAL A 210 16.19 -14.93 9.43
CA VAL A 210 14.90 -15.64 9.56
C VAL A 210 13.82 -14.75 10.22
N LEU A 211 14.22 -13.68 10.92
CA LEU A 211 13.33 -12.78 11.67
C LEU A 211 12.85 -11.59 10.82
N ASP A 212 13.74 -10.87 10.13
CA ASP A 212 13.36 -9.74 9.27
C ASP A 212 12.65 -10.20 7.97
N MET A 213 12.85 -11.46 7.56
CA MET A 213 12.30 -12.03 6.34
C MET A 213 10.96 -12.75 6.53
N HIS A 214 10.41 -12.78 7.75
CA HIS A 214 9.09 -13.38 7.98
C HIS A 214 8.00 -12.44 7.46
N GLU A 215 7.13 -12.94 6.57
CA GLU A 215 6.05 -12.13 5.96
C GLU A 215 5.08 -11.58 7.01
N ASP A 216 4.95 -12.23 8.16
CA ASP A 216 4.10 -11.82 9.28
C ASP A 216 4.62 -10.56 10.01
N ASN A 217 5.89 -10.18 9.81
CA ASN A 217 6.44 -8.94 10.39
C ASN A 217 6.09 -7.69 9.56
N PHE A 218 5.40 -7.84 8.43
CA PHE A 218 4.96 -6.71 7.62
C PHE A 218 3.48 -6.39 7.89
N ALA A 219 3.23 -5.19 8.41
CA ALA A 219 1.89 -4.69 8.70
C ALA A 219 1.55 -3.48 7.81
N ILE A 220 0.29 -3.36 7.44
CA ILE A 220 -0.20 -2.25 6.63
C ILE A 220 -1.16 -1.42 7.47
N VAL A 221 -0.97 -0.11 7.47
CA VAL A 221 -1.93 0.82 8.08
C VAL A 221 -2.46 1.72 6.98
N PHE A 222 -3.76 1.62 6.75
CA PHE A 222 -4.43 2.37 5.70
C PHE A 222 -5.32 3.47 6.30
N GLY A 223 -5.06 4.73 5.96
CA GLY A 223 -5.86 5.87 6.37
C GLY A 223 -6.56 6.52 5.19
N ALA A 224 -7.88 6.36 5.10
CA ALA A 224 -8.74 6.95 4.10
C ALA A 224 -9.45 8.20 4.65
N MET A 225 -9.40 9.34 3.96
CA MET A 225 -9.89 10.65 4.37
C MET A 225 -10.73 11.24 3.24
N GLY A 226 -12.01 11.47 3.49
CA GLY A 226 -12.93 12.07 2.51
C GLY A 226 -13.13 11.22 1.25
N VAL A 227 -12.94 9.90 1.33
CA VAL A 227 -13.07 9.03 0.15
C VAL A 227 -14.52 8.71 -0.16
N ASN A 228 -14.80 8.48 -1.44
CA ASN A 228 -16.13 8.03 -1.88
C ASN A 228 -16.41 6.61 -1.37
N MET A 229 -17.70 6.28 -1.22
CA MET A 229 -18.13 4.95 -0.78
C MET A 229 -17.67 3.84 -1.74
N GLU A 230 -17.57 4.13 -3.05
CA GLU A 230 -17.04 3.20 -4.05
C GLU A 230 -15.56 2.91 -3.82
N THR A 231 -14.74 3.94 -3.60
CA THR A 231 -13.31 3.80 -3.29
C THR A 231 -13.10 3.04 -1.98
N ALA A 232 -13.88 3.33 -0.94
CA ALA A 232 -13.80 2.60 0.32
C ALA A 232 -14.16 1.11 0.16
N ARG A 233 -15.18 0.80 -0.65
CA ARG A 233 -15.54 -0.58 -0.99
C ARG A 233 -14.46 -1.28 -1.80
N PHE A 234 -13.86 -0.58 -2.78
CA PHE A 234 -12.77 -1.10 -3.58
C PHE A 234 -11.60 -1.57 -2.72
N PHE A 235 -11.10 -0.71 -1.81
CA PHE A 235 -10.01 -1.11 -0.91
C PHE A 235 -10.41 -2.25 0.03
N LYS A 236 -11.62 -2.21 0.59
CA LYS A 236 -12.10 -3.27 1.47
C LYS A 236 -12.15 -4.62 0.76
N GLN A 237 -12.74 -4.66 -0.44
CA GLN A 237 -12.83 -5.87 -1.25
C GLN A 237 -11.45 -6.36 -1.66
N ASP A 238 -10.55 -5.48 -2.08
CA ASP A 238 -9.19 -5.86 -2.45
C ASP A 238 -8.44 -6.48 -1.26
N PHE A 239 -8.51 -5.89 -0.07
CA PHE A 239 -7.84 -6.46 1.10
C PHE A 239 -8.47 -7.79 1.57
N GLU A 240 -9.78 -7.97 1.40
CA GLU A 240 -10.49 -9.23 1.69
C GLU A 240 -10.11 -10.33 0.68
N GLU A 241 -10.11 -10.05 -0.62
CA GLU A 241 -9.80 -11.03 -1.68
C GLU A 241 -8.36 -11.53 -1.61
N ASN A 242 -7.42 -10.66 -1.24
CA ASN A 242 -6.00 -11.00 -1.17
C ASN A 242 -5.58 -11.62 0.18
N GLY A 243 -6.52 -11.80 1.12
CA GLY A 243 -6.22 -12.30 2.48
C GLY A 243 -5.28 -11.39 3.28
N SER A 244 -5.04 -10.16 2.81
CA SER A 244 -4.15 -9.20 3.46
C SER A 244 -4.85 -8.42 4.58
N ILE A 245 -6.17 -8.60 4.75
CA ILE A 245 -6.93 -7.93 5.78
C ILE A 245 -6.38 -8.23 7.18
N GLU A 246 -5.98 -9.48 7.48
CA GLU A 246 -5.47 -9.90 8.81
C GLU A 246 -4.24 -9.12 9.26
N ARG A 247 -3.40 -8.68 8.31
CA ARG A 247 -2.20 -7.86 8.56
C ARG A 247 -2.41 -6.36 8.37
N THR A 248 -3.66 -5.93 8.13
CA THR A 248 -3.99 -4.54 7.81
C THR A 248 -4.92 -3.93 8.83
N SER A 249 -4.62 -2.72 9.30
CA SER A 249 -5.56 -1.89 10.05
C SER A 249 -6.09 -0.79 9.14
N LEU A 250 -7.41 -0.70 8.98
CA LEU A 250 -8.05 0.31 8.14
C LEU A 250 -8.73 1.40 8.98
N PHE A 251 -8.42 2.66 8.69
CA PHE A 251 -9.15 3.83 9.16
C PHE A 251 -9.86 4.44 7.96
N LEU A 252 -11.19 4.41 7.98
CA LEU A 252 -12.00 4.92 6.88
C LEU A 252 -12.81 6.13 7.36
N ASN A 253 -12.55 7.28 6.75
CA ASN A 253 -13.42 8.44 6.80
C ASN A 253 -14.00 8.68 5.40
N LEU A 254 -15.31 8.55 5.30
CA LEU A 254 -16.05 8.70 4.05
C LEU A 254 -16.33 10.18 3.75
N ALA A 255 -16.67 10.50 2.50
CA ALA A 255 -17.02 11.87 2.10
C ALA A 255 -18.25 12.44 2.83
N ASN A 256 -19.16 11.59 3.31
CA ASN A 256 -20.34 11.98 4.10
C ASN A 256 -20.04 12.15 5.59
N ASP A 257 -18.88 11.69 6.06
CA ASP A 257 -18.47 11.85 7.44
C ASP A 257 -17.96 13.30 7.67
N PRO A 258 -18.01 13.80 8.92
CA PRO A 258 -17.61 15.16 9.24
C PRO A 258 -16.17 15.49 8.81
N THR A 259 -15.95 16.72 8.35
CA THR A 259 -14.64 17.15 7.83
C THR A 259 -13.57 17.18 8.91
N ILE A 260 -13.94 17.38 10.17
CA ILE A 260 -12.99 17.43 11.28
C ILE A 260 -12.40 16.06 11.59
N GLU A 261 -13.16 14.97 11.37
CA GLU A 261 -12.61 13.61 11.50
C GLU A 261 -11.43 13.39 10.54
N ARG A 262 -11.42 14.05 9.38
CA ARG A 262 -10.30 13.97 8.42
C ARG A 262 -8.99 14.49 9.00
N ILE A 263 -9.06 15.46 9.91
CA ILE A 263 -7.87 16.06 10.53
C ILE A 263 -7.22 15.10 11.54
N ILE A 264 -8.04 14.32 12.26
CA ILE A 264 -7.57 13.36 13.26
C ILE A 264 -7.24 11.98 12.66
N THR A 265 -7.89 11.59 11.56
CA THR A 265 -7.69 10.28 10.90
C THR A 265 -6.22 9.93 10.61
N PRO A 266 -5.39 10.80 10.00
CA PRO A 266 -4.00 10.46 9.71
C PRO A 266 -3.17 10.37 11.00
N ARG A 267 -3.53 11.15 12.04
CA ARG A 267 -2.88 11.08 13.36
C ARG A 267 -3.20 9.77 14.08
N LEU A 268 -4.42 9.27 13.99
CA LEU A 268 -4.82 7.95 14.52
C LEU A 268 -4.08 6.82 13.78
N ALA A 269 -4.05 6.87 12.45
CA ALA A 269 -3.33 5.92 11.63
C ALA A 269 -1.83 5.88 11.97
N LEU A 270 -1.18 7.04 12.07
CA LEU A 270 0.24 7.12 12.40
C LEU A 270 0.55 6.71 13.84
N THR A 271 -0.33 6.98 14.80
CA THR A 271 -0.14 6.54 16.19
C THR A 271 -0.22 5.02 16.30
N THR A 272 -1.14 4.41 15.55
CA THR A 272 -1.21 2.94 15.41
C THR A 272 0.06 2.40 14.74
N ALA A 273 0.54 3.06 13.69
CA ALA A 273 1.77 2.67 13.00
C ALA A 273 3.02 2.78 13.88
N GLU A 274 3.12 3.82 14.70
CA GLU A 274 4.23 4.00 15.66
C GLU A 274 4.21 2.96 16.77
N TYR A 275 3.03 2.63 17.28
CA TYR A 275 2.88 1.55 18.25
C TYR A 275 3.34 0.21 17.64
N LEU A 276 2.82 -0.15 16.46
CA LEU A 276 3.20 -1.41 15.79
C LEU A 276 4.69 -1.46 15.42
N ALA A 277 5.25 -0.35 14.94
CA ALA A 277 6.65 -0.32 14.50
C ALA A 277 7.63 -0.26 15.66
N TYR A 278 7.39 0.60 16.64
CA TYR A 278 8.36 0.86 17.68
C TYR A 278 8.11 0.04 18.95
N GLN A 279 6.89 -0.40 19.26
CA GLN A 279 6.64 -1.24 20.44
C GLN A 279 6.60 -2.73 20.07
N CYS A 280 5.94 -3.09 18.96
CA CYS A 280 5.84 -4.48 18.50
C CYS A 280 6.93 -4.88 17.49
N GLU A 281 7.86 -3.97 17.15
CA GLU A 281 8.98 -4.19 16.22
C GLU A 281 8.60 -4.61 14.79
N LYS A 282 7.38 -4.30 14.32
CA LYS A 282 6.91 -4.63 12.97
C LYS A 282 7.40 -3.63 11.91
N HIS A 283 7.50 -4.08 10.67
CA HIS A 283 7.69 -3.18 9.53
C HIS A 283 6.33 -2.70 9.03
N VAL A 284 6.06 -1.41 9.20
CA VAL A 284 4.77 -0.82 8.89
C VAL A 284 4.84 -0.02 7.59
N LEU A 285 3.94 -0.32 6.66
CA LEU A 285 3.65 0.50 5.50
C LEU A 285 2.38 1.30 5.76
N VAL A 286 2.50 2.62 5.80
CA VAL A 286 1.37 3.53 5.99
C VAL A 286 0.98 4.12 4.65
N ILE A 287 -0.28 3.94 4.26
CA ILE A 287 -0.87 4.62 3.10
C ILE A 287 -1.92 5.60 3.60
N LEU A 288 -1.77 6.87 3.21
CA LEU A 288 -2.71 7.94 3.53
C LEU A 288 -3.35 8.44 2.24
N THR A 289 -4.67 8.39 2.12
CA THR A 289 -5.41 8.88 0.95
C THR A 289 -6.69 9.56 1.43
N ASP A 290 -7.13 10.73 0.99
CA ASP A 290 -6.47 11.68 0.12
C ASP A 290 -5.96 12.88 0.95
N MET A 291 -4.68 13.21 0.84
CA MET A 291 -4.10 14.37 1.52
C MET A 291 -4.65 15.70 1.01
N SER A 292 -5.24 15.75 -0.19
CA SER A 292 -5.96 16.93 -0.67
C SER A 292 -7.25 17.17 0.12
N SER A 293 -7.99 16.10 0.45
CA SER A 293 -9.18 16.18 1.30
C SER A 293 -8.83 16.59 2.73
N TYR A 294 -7.66 16.19 3.23
CA TYR A 294 -7.11 16.68 4.50
C TYR A 294 -6.85 18.19 4.46
N ALA A 295 -6.15 18.67 3.42
CA ALA A 295 -5.81 20.09 3.28
C ALA A 295 -7.06 20.98 3.13
N ASP A 296 -8.08 20.49 2.41
CA ASP A 296 -9.35 21.20 2.25
C ASP A 296 -10.14 21.27 3.57
N ALA A 297 -10.14 20.21 4.37
CA ALA A 297 -10.70 20.24 5.72
C ALA A 297 -9.95 21.23 6.63
N LEU A 298 -8.62 21.27 6.54
CA LEU A 298 -7.81 22.23 7.28
C LEU A 298 -8.13 23.68 6.89
N ARG A 299 -8.34 23.93 5.59
CA ARG A 299 -8.78 25.22 5.06
C ARG A 299 -10.17 25.61 5.57
N GLU A 300 -11.12 24.69 5.61
CA GLU A 300 -12.47 24.94 6.13
C GLU A 300 -12.42 25.36 7.61
N VAL A 301 -11.62 24.66 8.42
CA VAL A 301 -11.44 24.99 9.84
C VAL A 301 -10.79 26.35 10.03
N SER A 302 -9.76 26.67 9.23
CA SER A 302 -9.10 27.98 9.28
C SER A 302 -10.05 29.13 8.88
N ALA A 303 -10.86 28.93 7.84
CA ALA A 303 -11.87 29.90 7.41
C ALA A 303 -12.97 30.10 8.47
N ALA A 304 -13.42 29.03 9.12
CA ALA A 304 -14.40 29.12 10.20
C ALA A 304 -13.89 29.87 11.44
N ARG A 305 -12.57 29.98 11.59
CA ARG A 305 -11.91 30.76 12.66
C ARG A 305 -11.58 32.20 12.25
N GLU A 306 -11.87 32.59 11.02
CA GLU A 306 -11.50 33.89 10.47
C GLU A 306 -9.97 34.18 10.58
N GLU A 307 -9.16 33.12 10.48
CA GLU A 307 -7.70 33.24 10.45
C GLU A 307 -7.24 33.92 9.16
N VAL A 308 -6.07 34.58 9.18
CA VAL A 308 -5.50 35.21 7.99
C VAL A 308 -5.13 34.10 6.98
N PRO A 309 -5.74 34.08 5.78
CA PRO A 309 -5.48 33.03 4.81
C PRO A 309 -4.12 33.21 4.16
N GLY A 310 -3.46 32.10 3.84
CA GLY A 310 -2.25 32.02 3.03
C GLY A 310 -2.55 31.88 1.54
N ARG A 311 -1.63 31.23 0.81
CA ARG A 311 -1.72 31.06 -0.65
C ARG A 311 -2.96 30.23 -1.02
N ARG A 312 -3.78 30.72 -1.96
CA ARG A 312 -5.04 30.08 -2.42
C ARG A 312 -6.05 29.76 -1.30
N GLY A 313 -6.00 30.49 -0.17
CA GLY A 313 -6.94 30.34 0.94
C GLY A 313 -6.56 29.27 1.97
N TYR A 314 -5.48 28.52 1.78
CA TYR A 314 -5.00 27.55 2.78
C TYR A 314 -4.37 28.28 3.99
N PRO A 315 -4.39 27.67 5.19
CA PRO A 315 -3.80 28.28 6.38
C PRO A 315 -2.28 28.47 6.25
N GLY A 316 -1.75 29.53 6.88
CA GLY A 316 -0.31 29.81 6.89
C GLY A 316 0.54 28.72 7.54
N TYR A 317 -0.04 27.92 8.45
CA TYR A 317 0.64 26.82 9.14
C TYR A 317 0.53 25.46 8.43
N MET A 318 -0.02 25.41 7.21
CA MET A 318 -0.19 24.14 6.47
C MET A 318 1.14 23.39 6.29
N TYR A 319 2.26 24.09 6.08
CA TYR A 319 3.58 23.46 5.99
C TYR A 319 3.96 22.72 7.28
N THR A 320 3.80 23.38 8.43
CA THR A 320 4.11 22.79 9.74
C THR A 320 3.18 21.62 10.03
N ASP A 321 1.89 21.77 9.75
CA ASP A 321 0.89 20.74 10.02
C ASP A 321 1.12 19.47 9.18
N LEU A 322 1.38 19.59 7.87
CA LEU A 322 1.80 18.46 7.04
C LEU A 322 3.12 17.84 7.52
N SER A 323 4.06 18.66 8.00
CA SER A 323 5.34 18.17 8.54
C SER A 323 5.14 17.29 9.77
N THR A 324 4.17 17.61 10.65
CA THR A 324 3.86 16.77 11.83
C THR A 324 3.39 15.37 11.46
N ILE A 325 2.80 15.19 10.27
CA ILE A 325 2.33 13.90 9.76
C ILE A 325 3.49 13.17 9.06
N TYR A 326 4.12 13.84 8.09
CA TYR A 326 5.13 13.20 7.23
C TYR A 326 6.44 12.87 7.96
N GLU A 327 6.86 13.67 8.94
CA GLU A 327 8.12 13.42 9.67
C GLU A 327 8.03 12.31 10.74
N ARG A 328 6.89 11.64 10.87
CA ARG A 328 6.73 10.46 11.74
C ARG A 328 7.28 9.17 11.11
N ALA A 329 7.64 9.21 9.82
CA ALA A 329 8.31 8.11 9.12
C ALA A 329 9.77 7.94 9.55
N GLY A 330 10.30 6.73 9.42
CA GLY A 330 11.72 6.45 9.59
C GLY A 330 12.02 5.19 10.39
N ARG A 331 13.30 5.10 10.81
CA ARG A 331 13.86 4.04 11.65
C ARG A 331 14.56 4.66 12.86
N VAL A 332 14.47 3.99 13.99
CA VAL A 332 15.09 4.43 15.25
C VAL A 332 16.15 3.44 15.71
N ALA A 333 17.24 3.95 16.29
CA ALA A 333 18.32 3.15 16.81
C ALA A 333 17.86 2.32 18.00
N GLY A 334 18.23 1.03 17.99
CA GLY A 334 17.87 0.08 19.05
C GLY A 334 16.47 -0.53 18.90
N ARG A 335 15.74 -0.26 17.82
CA ARG A 335 14.48 -0.97 17.49
C ARG A 335 14.54 -1.47 16.05
N ASN A 336 13.97 -2.66 15.80
CA ASN A 336 14.04 -3.29 14.48
C ASN A 336 12.96 -2.77 13.51
N GLY A 337 11.80 -2.39 14.04
CA GLY A 337 10.68 -1.92 13.23
C GLY A 337 10.93 -0.58 12.51
N SER A 338 10.11 -0.32 11.50
CA SER A 338 10.26 0.81 10.60
C SER A 338 8.92 1.31 10.10
N ILE A 339 8.78 2.61 9.87
CA ILE A 339 7.56 3.21 9.31
C ILE A 339 7.88 3.80 7.94
N THR A 340 7.33 3.21 6.89
CA THR A 340 7.40 3.75 5.51
C THR A 340 6.07 4.42 5.20
N GLN A 341 6.09 5.64 4.66
CA GLN A 341 4.87 6.38 4.34
C GLN A 341 4.73 6.57 2.82
N ILE A 342 3.55 6.21 2.30
CA ILE A 342 3.12 6.49 0.93
C ILE A 342 1.83 7.32 0.98
N PRO A 343 1.93 8.64 1.19
CA PRO A 343 0.77 9.52 1.11
C PRO A 343 0.35 9.75 -0.35
N ILE A 344 -0.94 9.72 -0.61
CA ILE A 344 -1.53 9.92 -1.93
C ILE A 344 -2.24 11.27 -1.90
N LEU A 345 -1.98 12.08 -2.92
CA LEU A 345 -2.65 13.35 -3.09
C LEU A 345 -3.19 13.51 -4.51
N SER A 346 -4.38 14.09 -4.62
CA SER A 346 -4.96 14.49 -5.90
C SER A 346 -4.69 15.98 -6.17
N MET A 347 -3.88 16.28 -7.18
CA MET A 347 -3.56 17.65 -7.58
C MET A 347 -4.78 18.29 -8.26
N PRO A 348 -5.26 19.45 -7.79
CA PRO A 348 -6.31 20.19 -8.46
C PRO A 348 -5.84 20.65 -9.84
N ASN A 349 -6.63 20.39 -10.88
CA ASN A 349 -6.34 20.76 -12.28
C ASN A 349 -5.00 20.25 -12.82
N ASP A 350 -4.48 19.14 -12.29
CA ASP A 350 -3.18 18.57 -12.65
C ASP A 350 -2.00 19.56 -12.41
N ASP A 351 -2.18 20.57 -11.56
CA ASP A 351 -1.21 21.64 -11.31
C ASP A 351 -0.21 21.26 -10.20
N ILE A 352 1.02 20.93 -10.58
CA ILE A 352 2.11 20.63 -9.63
C ILE A 352 2.54 21.85 -8.79
N THR A 353 2.23 23.08 -9.23
CA THR A 353 2.56 24.31 -8.49
C THR A 353 1.51 24.66 -7.42
N HIS A 354 0.44 23.86 -7.33
CA HIS A 354 -0.57 24.00 -6.30
C HIS A 354 0.08 23.90 -4.89
N PRO A 355 -0.37 24.67 -3.88
CA PRO A 355 0.18 24.64 -2.52
C PRO A 355 0.35 23.24 -1.91
N ILE A 356 -0.60 22.33 -2.17
CA ILE A 356 -0.59 20.96 -1.63
C ILE A 356 0.62 20.13 -2.13
N PRO A 357 0.79 19.88 -3.45
CA PRO A 357 1.97 19.17 -3.97
C PRO A 357 3.28 19.93 -3.73
N ASP A 358 3.28 21.26 -3.82
CA ASP A 358 4.46 22.11 -3.59
C ASP A 358 5.01 21.94 -2.16
N LEU A 359 4.15 22.11 -1.14
CA LEU A 359 4.55 21.89 0.26
C LEU A 359 4.90 20.43 0.55
N THR A 360 4.15 19.48 -0.02
CA THR A 360 4.45 18.05 0.15
C THR A 360 5.82 17.70 -0.43
N GLY A 361 6.18 18.24 -1.60
CA GLY A 361 7.49 18.02 -2.23
C GLY A 361 8.67 18.67 -1.47
N TYR A 362 8.42 19.73 -0.70
CA TYR A 362 9.44 20.29 0.20
C TYR A 362 9.71 19.40 1.42
N ILE A 363 8.68 18.74 1.96
CA ILE A 363 8.77 17.93 3.18
C ILE A 363 9.24 16.50 2.86
N THR A 364 8.69 15.90 1.81
CA THR A 364 8.96 14.50 1.46
C THR A 364 10.24 14.33 0.64
N GLU A 365 10.70 13.09 0.51
CA GLU A 365 12.03 12.76 -0.03
C GLU A 365 11.98 12.36 -1.51
N GLY A 366 11.04 12.94 -2.26
CA GLY A 366 10.74 12.58 -3.64
C GLY A 366 9.25 12.64 -3.92
N GLN A 367 8.84 12.16 -5.09
CA GLN A 367 7.44 12.01 -5.47
C GLN A 367 7.30 11.02 -6.63
N ILE A 368 6.19 10.31 -6.70
CA ILE A 368 5.79 9.49 -7.85
C ILE A 368 4.66 10.23 -8.55
N PHE A 369 4.85 10.58 -9.81
CA PHE A 369 3.89 11.36 -10.59
C PHE A 369 3.07 10.46 -11.51
N VAL A 370 1.76 10.45 -11.32
CA VAL A 370 0.80 9.75 -12.16
C VAL A 370 0.28 10.71 -13.22
N ASP A 371 0.47 10.36 -14.50
CA ASP A 371 0.25 11.26 -15.63
C ASP A 371 -1.01 10.90 -16.41
N ARG A 372 -1.83 11.91 -16.70
CA ARG A 372 -3.05 11.78 -17.51
C ARG A 372 -2.75 11.40 -18.96
N GLN A 373 -1.63 11.85 -19.53
CA GLN A 373 -1.30 11.56 -20.93
C GLN A 373 -1.04 10.06 -21.15
N LEU A 374 -0.35 9.42 -20.22
CA LEU A 374 -0.11 7.97 -20.26
C LEU A 374 -1.40 7.19 -20.03
N HIS A 375 -2.25 7.66 -19.11
CA HIS A 375 -3.54 7.03 -18.84
C HIS A 375 -4.48 7.06 -20.05
N ASN A 376 -4.56 8.20 -20.75
CA ASN A 376 -5.37 8.33 -21.97
C ASN A 376 -4.90 7.38 -23.10
N ARG A 377 -3.63 6.98 -23.09
CA ARG A 377 -3.04 5.99 -24.01
C ARG A 377 -3.19 4.55 -23.54
N GLN A 378 -3.98 4.32 -22.49
CA GLN A 378 -4.25 3.00 -21.91
C GLN A 378 -2.98 2.29 -21.39
N VAL A 379 -1.98 3.05 -20.95
CA VAL A 379 -0.79 2.51 -20.28
C VAL A 379 -1.06 2.43 -18.78
N TYR A 380 -0.85 1.26 -18.18
CA TYR A 380 -0.99 1.04 -16.74
C TYR A 380 0.26 0.39 -16.15
N PRO A 381 0.78 0.85 -14.99
CA PRO A 381 0.40 2.07 -14.28
C PRO A 381 0.89 3.33 -15.02
N PRO A 382 0.08 4.40 -15.13
CA PRO A 382 0.46 5.61 -15.87
C PRO A 382 1.45 6.50 -15.08
N ILE A 383 2.64 5.98 -14.77
CA ILE A 383 3.68 6.69 -14.02
C ILE A 383 4.61 7.40 -15.00
N ASN A 384 4.74 8.72 -14.85
CA ASN A 384 5.70 9.50 -15.63
C ASN A 384 7.02 9.60 -14.86
N VAL A 385 8.07 9.00 -15.43
CA VAL A 385 9.38 8.88 -14.79
C VAL A 385 10.17 10.19 -14.78
N LEU A 386 9.82 11.20 -15.59
CA LEU A 386 10.56 12.47 -15.67
C LEU A 386 10.35 13.38 -14.45
N PRO A 387 9.12 13.72 -14.05
CA PRO A 387 8.88 14.51 -12.84
C PRO A 387 8.92 13.68 -11.55
N SER A 388 8.98 12.33 -11.66
CA SER A 388 9.12 11.44 -10.51
C SER A 388 10.57 11.39 -10.03
N LEU A 389 10.76 11.33 -8.71
CA LEU A 389 12.08 11.29 -8.09
C LEU A 389 12.02 10.51 -6.77
N SER A 390 13.09 9.77 -6.45
CA SER A 390 13.37 9.27 -5.10
C SER A 390 14.77 9.71 -4.66
N ARG A 391 14.87 10.51 -3.59
CA ARG A 391 16.17 11.02 -3.09
C ARG A 391 17.00 9.94 -2.41
N LEU A 392 16.35 8.97 -1.75
CA LEU A 392 17.02 7.84 -1.07
C LEU A 392 17.32 6.65 -1.99
N MET A 393 17.03 6.76 -3.29
CA MET A 393 17.32 5.71 -4.26
C MET A 393 18.81 5.29 -4.20
N LYS A 394 19.73 6.25 -4.06
CA LYS A 394 21.18 5.99 -4.06
C LYS A 394 21.66 5.09 -2.92
N SER A 395 20.99 5.09 -1.76
CA SER A 395 21.34 4.22 -0.64
C SER A 395 20.66 2.86 -0.72
N ALA A 396 19.49 2.80 -1.34
CA ALA A 396 18.73 1.57 -1.56
C ALA A 396 19.35 0.65 -2.62
N ILE A 397 20.10 1.22 -3.57
CA ILE A 397 20.71 0.49 -4.69
C ILE A 397 22.20 0.24 -4.49
N GLY A 398 22.72 -0.79 -5.16
CA GLY A 398 24.15 -1.08 -5.16
C GLY A 398 24.47 -2.55 -4.83
N GLU A 399 25.77 -2.83 -4.78
CA GLU A 399 26.29 -4.16 -4.47
C GLU A 399 25.95 -4.54 -3.02
N GLY A 400 25.40 -5.74 -2.82
CA GLY A 400 24.93 -6.22 -1.52
C GLY A 400 23.48 -5.87 -1.18
N MET A 401 22.84 -4.97 -1.93
CA MET A 401 21.41 -4.63 -1.77
C MET A 401 20.57 -5.21 -2.91
N THR A 402 20.74 -4.70 -4.14
CA THR A 402 20.03 -5.17 -5.34
C THR A 402 20.99 -5.82 -6.34
N ARG A 403 21.44 -5.07 -7.35
CA ARG A 403 22.42 -5.47 -8.36
C ARG A 403 23.33 -4.28 -8.65
N LYS A 404 24.59 -4.55 -9.00
CA LYS A 404 25.65 -3.52 -9.20
C LYS A 404 25.37 -2.49 -10.30
N ASP A 405 24.51 -2.80 -11.25
CA ASP A 405 24.21 -2.02 -12.45
C ASP A 405 22.94 -1.17 -12.34
N HIS A 406 22.18 -1.31 -11.26
CA HIS A 406 20.87 -0.67 -11.10
C HIS A 406 20.94 0.85 -11.31
N GLY A 407 21.87 1.52 -10.63
CA GLY A 407 22.01 2.98 -10.75
C GLY A 407 22.37 3.45 -12.16
N ASP A 408 23.29 2.75 -12.83
CA ASP A 408 23.74 3.09 -14.18
C ASP A 408 22.63 2.89 -15.21
N VAL A 409 21.90 1.77 -15.11
CA VAL A 409 20.77 1.43 -15.99
C VAL A 409 19.64 2.45 -15.83
N SER A 410 19.26 2.79 -14.60
CA SER A 410 18.22 3.78 -14.34
C SER A 410 18.59 5.16 -14.91
N ASN A 411 19.82 5.61 -14.67
CA ASN A 411 20.33 6.89 -15.21
C ASN A 411 20.34 6.92 -16.74
N GLN A 412 20.68 5.81 -17.38
CA GLN A 412 20.71 5.70 -18.84
C GLN A 412 19.30 5.64 -19.43
N LEU A 413 18.39 4.87 -18.82
CA LEU A 413 16.97 4.83 -19.22
C LEU A 413 16.34 6.22 -19.13
N TYR A 414 16.58 6.94 -18.02
CA TYR A 414 16.07 8.29 -17.83
C TYR A 414 16.57 9.23 -18.94
N ALA A 415 17.87 9.19 -19.24
CA ALA A 415 18.46 10.03 -20.29
C ALA A 415 17.87 9.74 -21.68
N LYS A 416 17.72 8.47 -22.05
CA LYS A 416 17.13 8.09 -23.34
C LYS A 416 15.62 8.37 -23.40
N TYR A 417 14.91 8.27 -22.28
CA TYR A 417 13.50 8.66 -22.22
C TYR A 417 13.30 10.17 -22.40
N ALA A 418 14.15 10.99 -21.77
CA ALA A 418 14.12 12.45 -21.96
C ALA A 418 14.40 12.85 -23.42
N ILE A 419 15.47 12.31 -24.02
CA ILE A 419 15.80 12.55 -25.43
C ILE A 419 14.66 12.07 -26.34
N GLY A 420 14.05 10.92 -26.05
CA GLY A 420 12.90 10.41 -26.79
C GLY A 420 11.67 11.33 -26.73
N LYS A 421 11.40 11.96 -25.58
CA LYS A 421 10.31 12.95 -25.46
C LYS A 421 10.60 14.22 -26.26
N ASP A 422 11.82 14.72 -26.22
CA ASP A 422 12.23 15.88 -27.02
C ASP A 422 12.14 15.56 -28.53
N ALA A 423 12.60 14.38 -28.94
CA ALA A 423 12.47 13.88 -30.31
C ALA A 423 10.99 13.74 -30.73
N ALA A 424 10.10 13.33 -29.83
CA ALA A 424 8.65 13.24 -30.12
C ALA A 424 8.04 14.62 -30.34
N ALA A 425 8.46 15.64 -29.57
CA ALA A 425 8.06 17.02 -29.79
C ALA A 425 8.59 17.55 -31.14
N MET A 426 9.87 17.28 -31.47
CA MET A 426 10.44 17.67 -32.77
C MET A 426 9.73 16.98 -33.94
N LYS A 427 9.41 15.69 -33.82
CA LYS A 427 8.64 14.93 -34.81
C LYS A 427 7.30 15.61 -35.12
N ALA A 428 6.61 16.10 -34.10
CA ALA A 428 5.32 16.78 -34.27
C ALA A 428 5.44 18.12 -35.01
N VAL A 429 6.60 18.80 -34.94
CA VAL A 429 6.82 20.11 -35.56
C VAL A 429 7.40 20.00 -36.98
N VAL A 430 8.44 19.19 -37.17
CA VAL A 430 9.24 19.16 -38.42
C VAL A 430 8.90 17.93 -39.29
N GLY A 431 8.21 16.94 -38.74
CA GLY A 431 7.88 15.69 -39.43
C GLY A 431 8.95 14.61 -39.26
N GLU A 432 8.61 13.38 -39.68
CA GLU A 432 9.42 12.19 -39.40
C GLU A 432 10.74 12.12 -40.20
N GLU A 433 10.74 12.69 -41.41
CA GLU A 433 11.86 12.58 -42.34
C GLU A 433 13.07 13.45 -41.93
N ALA A 434 12.81 14.54 -41.21
CA ALA A 434 13.83 15.50 -40.77
C ALA A 434 14.60 15.06 -39.52
N LEU A 435 14.22 13.94 -38.89
CA LEU A 435 14.88 13.44 -37.68
C LEU A 435 16.17 12.69 -38.00
N ASN A 436 17.16 12.89 -37.13
CA ASN A 436 18.39 12.13 -37.18
C ASN A 436 18.13 10.66 -36.83
N GLN A 437 19.06 9.78 -37.22
CA GLN A 437 18.94 8.34 -36.93
C GLN A 437 18.89 8.06 -35.41
N GLU A 438 19.61 8.83 -34.60
CA GLU A 438 19.55 8.71 -33.13
C GLU A 438 18.17 9.06 -32.57
N ASP A 439 17.54 10.11 -33.10
CA ASP A 439 16.20 10.53 -32.67
C ASP A 439 15.15 9.48 -33.07
N LYS A 440 15.29 8.89 -34.26
CA LYS A 440 14.42 7.78 -34.71
C LYS A 440 14.52 6.56 -33.79
N LEU A 441 15.74 6.18 -33.37
CA LEU A 441 15.94 5.10 -32.39
C LEU A 441 15.36 5.47 -31.01
N SER A 442 15.49 6.74 -30.61
CA SER A 442 14.96 7.23 -29.33
C SER A 442 13.43 7.25 -29.30
N LEU A 443 12.78 7.51 -30.44
CA LEU A 443 11.33 7.38 -30.61
C LEU A 443 10.86 5.93 -30.52
N GLU A 444 11.57 5.01 -31.18
CA GLU A 444 11.28 3.57 -31.08
C GLU A 444 11.43 3.07 -29.63
N PHE A 445 12.49 3.52 -28.95
CA PHE A 445 12.70 3.25 -27.53
C PHE A 445 11.57 3.83 -26.68
N LEU A 446 11.12 5.06 -26.93
CA LEU A 446 10.04 5.69 -26.17
C LEU A 446 8.76 4.84 -26.19
N GLU A 447 8.34 4.40 -27.38
CA GLU A 447 7.15 3.57 -27.52
C GLU A 447 7.30 2.21 -26.83
N LYS A 448 8.45 1.55 -27.02
CA LYS A 448 8.72 0.25 -26.39
C LYS A 448 8.83 0.37 -24.88
N PHE A 449 9.43 1.43 -24.36
CA PHE A 449 9.55 1.70 -22.94
C PHE A 449 8.17 1.88 -22.29
N GLU A 450 7.29 2.68 -22.89
CA GLU A 450 5.94 2.87 -22.36
C GLU A 450 5.09 1.59 -22.45
N LYS A 451 5.17 0.85 -23.57
CA LYS A 451 4.36 -0.37 -23.80
C LYS A 451 4.84 -1.62 -23.07
N THR A 452 6.13 -1.74 -22.76
CA THR A 452 6.70 -2.98 -22.19
C THR A 452 7.29 -2.79 -20.79
N PHE A 453 7.93 -1.65 -20.53
CA PHE A 453 8.59 -1.41 -19.25
C PHE A 453 7.64 -0.78 -18.25
N ILE A 454 6.99 0.33 -18.60
CA ILE A 454 6.00 0.98 -17.74
C ILE A 454 4.73 0.13 -17.70
N SER A 455 4.26 -0.33 -18.87
CA SER A 455 3.05 -1.16 -18.93
C SER A 455 3.23 -2.50 -18.19
N GLN A 456 2.32 -2.78 -17.28
CA GLN A 456 2.29 -3.95 -16.42
C GLN A 456 0.83 -4.29 -16.12
N GLY A 457 0.52 -5.55 -15.80
CA GLY A 457 -0.82 -5.92 -15.33
C GLY A 457 -1.10 -5.50 -13.88
N TYR A 458 -2.37 -5.26 -13.52
CA TYR A 458 -2.81 -4.94 -12.15
C TYR A 458 -2.37 -5.95 -11.08
N ASN A 459 -2.23 -7.22 -11.46
CA ASN A 459 -1.86 -8.33 -10.57
C ASN A 459 -0.47 -8.90 -10.90
N GLU A 460 0.21 -8.38 -11.92
CA GLU A 460 1.55 -8.81 -12.26
C GLU A 460 2.51 -8.25 -11.21
N SER A 461 3.32 -9.10 -10.57
CA SER A 461 4.39 -8.68 -9.67
C SER A 461 5.71 -9.03 -10.31
N ARG A 462 6.52 -8.01 -10.64
CA ARG A 462 7.86 -8.21 -11.22
C ARG A 462 8.89 -8.14 -10.11
N THR A 463 9.86 -9.04 -10.15
CA THR A 463 11.04 -8.89 -9.30
C THR A 463 11.94 -7.77 -9.80
N ILE A 464 12.77 -7.21 -8.92
CA ILE A 464 13.76 -6.20 -9.31
C ILE A 464 14.71 -6.74 -10.39
N PHE A 465 15.09 -8.01 -10.31
CA PHE A 465 15.98 -8.63 -11.30
C PHE A 465 15.34 -8.76 -12.68
N GLU A 466 14.06 -9.16 -12.73
CA GLU A 466 13.30 -9.21 -13.98
C GLU A 466 13.11 -7.82 -14.59
N SER A 467 12.86 -6.81 -13.74
CA SER A 467 12.72 -5.42 -14.18
C SER A 467 14.03 -4.86 -14.76
N LEU A 468 15.17 -5.17 -14.13
CA LEU A 468 16.48 -4.80 -14.65
C LEU A 468 16.83 -5.54 -15.95
N ASP A 469 16.48 -6.81 -16.07
CA ASP A 469 16.70 -7.56 -17.32
C ASP A 469 15.82 -7.02 -18.47
N LEU A 470 14.59 -6.59 -18.17
CA LEU A 470 13.72 -5.91 -19.12
C LEU A 470 14.31 -4.56 -19.53
N ALA A 471 14.84 -3.78 -18.58
CA ALA A 471 15.56 -2.54 -18.86
C ALA A 471 16.74 -2.75 -19.82
N TRP A 472 17.55 -3.78 -19.60
CA TRP A 472 18.65 -4.12 -20.52
C TRP A 472 18.17 -4.51 -21.91
N SER A 473 17.04 -5.22 -22.02
CA SER A 473 16.48 -5.57 -23.33
C SER A 473 16.10 -4.34 -24.15
N LEU A 474 15.64 -3.27 -23.49
CA LEU A 474 15.32 -2.00 -24.15
C LEU A 474 16.57 -1.19 -24.49
N LEU A 475 17.58 -1.19 -23.62
CA LEU A 475 18.85 -0.52 -23.90
C LEU A 475 19.60 -1.12 -25.10
N ARG A 476 19.35 -2.38 -25.46
CA ARG A 476 19.95 -3.04 -26.64
C ARG A 476 19.44 -2.55 -27.98
N ILE A 477 18.34 -1.81 -28.01
CA ILE A 477 17.89 -1.11 -29.23
C ILE A 477 18.97 -0.12 -29.69
N PHE A 478 19.72 0.44 -28.74
CA PHE A 478 20.83 1.34 -29.03
C PHE A 478 22.15 0.59 -29.26
N PRO A 479 22.97 1.05 -30.21
CA PRO A 479 24.37 0.67 -30.31
C PRO A 479 25.13 0.94 -29.01
N LYS A 480 26.16 0.12 -28.73
CA LYS A 480 27.00 0.25 -27.52
C LYS A 480 27.59 1.66 -27.34
N GLU A 481 27.91 2.32 -28.45
CA GLU A 481 28.52 3.65 -28.48
C GLU A 481 27.58 4.76 -28.00
N MET A 482 26.25 4.54 -28.04
CA MET A 482 25.24 5.53 -27.63
C MET A 482 24.88 5.43 -26.14
N LEU A 483 25.48 4.50 -25.40
CA LEU A 483 25.23 4.26 -23.97
C LEU A 483 26.25 4.98 -23.08
N ASN A 484 26.20 6.32 -23.08
CA ASN A 484 27.25 7.16 -22.51
C ASN A 484 27.30 7.16 -20.96
N ARG A 485 26.21 6.83 -20.26
CA ARG A 485 26.14 6.88 -18.79
C ARG A 485 26.46 5.55 -18.12
N ILE A 486 26.76 4.51 -18.88
CA ILE A 486 27.04 3.16 -18.35
C ILE A 486 28.55 2.89 -18.39
N PRO A 487 29.18 2.50 -17.28
CA PRO A 487 30.58 2.08 -17.27
C PRO A 487 30.85 0.88 -18.19
N GLN A 488 31.99 0.89 -18.87
CA GLN A 488 32.38 -0.18 -19.82
C GLN A 488 32.39 -1.58 -19.19
N LYS A 489 32.74 -1.70 -17.90
CA LYS A 489 32.73 -2.97 -17.15
C LYS A 489 31.34 -3.58 -17.09
N VAL A 490 30.33 -2.76 -16.79
CA VAL A 490 28.92 -3.17 -16.70
C VAL A 490 28.38 -3.48 -18.09
N LEU A 491 28.71 -2.65 -19.08
CA LEU A 491 28.27 -2.82 -20.45
C LEU A 491 28.79 -4.13 -21.07
N ALA A 492 30.05 -4.49 -20.83
CA ALA A 492 30.62 -5.74 -21.33
C ALA A 492 29.91 -7.00 -20.78
N GLU A 493 29.44 -6.96 -19.54
CA GLU A 493 28.84 -8.10 -18.86
C GLU A 493 27.36 -8.31 -19.23
N TYR A 494 26.58 -7.24 -19.36
CA TYR A 494 25.12 -7.33 -19.50
C TYR A 494 24.60 -7.11 -20.93
N TYR A 495 25.37 -6.44 -21.80
CA TYR A 495 24.91 -6.16 -23.16
C TYR A 495 24.73 -7.44 -24.00
N ALA A 496 25.57 -8.46 -23.79
CA ALA A 496 25.58 -9.70 -24.58
C ALA A 496 24.62 -10.80 -24.08
N ARG A 497 23.95 -10.63 -22.93
CA ARG A 497 23.10 -11.68 -22.35
C ARG A 497 21.73 -11.80 -23.02
N GLU A 498 21.44 -12.81 -23.83
CA GLU A 498 20.05 -13.02 -24.27
C GLU A 498 19.10 -13.26 -23.08
N ARG A 499 17.84 -12.81 -23.23
CA ARG A 499 16.79 -13.03 -22.23
C ARG A 499 16.61 -14.55 -22.11
N LYS A 500 16.82 -15.12 -20.93
CA LYS A 500 16.30 -16.47 -20.63
C LYS A 500 14.78 -16.34 -20.62
N SER A 501 14.12 -16.59 -21.75
CA SER A 501 12.68 -16.77 -21.78
C SER A 501 12.37 -18.02 -20.95
N LYS A 502 11.83 -17.84 -19.74
CA LYS A 502 11.02 -18.89 -19.12
C LYS A 502 9.73 -19.00 -19.92
N MET A 503 9.77 -19.66 -21.07
CA MET A 503 8.68 -20.56 -21.40
C MET A 503 8.88 -21.76 -20.46
N PRO A 504 7.84 -22.27 -19.78
CA PRO A 504 7.98 -23.60 -19.22
C PRO A 504 8.29 -24.50 -20.42
N GLU A 505 9.52 -25.01 -20.49
CA GLU A 505 9.78 -26.23 -21.24
C GLU A 505 8.68 -27.19 -20.78
N THR A 506 7.76 -27.50 -21.67
CA THR A 506 7.01 -28.74 -21.59
C THR A 506 8.08 -29.79 -21.40
N ALA A 507 8.28 -30.21 -20.15
CA ALA A 507 9.00 -31.41 -19.85
C ALA A 507 8.33 -32.46 -20.74
N GLU A 508 9.03 -32.89 -21.79
CA GLU A 508 8.79 -34.18 -22.39
C GLU A 508 9.02 -35.18 -21.25
N ALA A 509 7.96 -35.38 -20.47
CA ALA A 509 7.79 -36.55 -19.67
C ALA A 509 7.84 -37.69 -20.69
N LYS A 510 9.01 -38.34 -20.78
CA LYS A 510 9.09 -39.70 -21.32
C LYS A 510 8.03 -40.50 -20.58
N CYS A 511 6.88 -40.69 -21.22
CA CYS A 511 5.84 -41.58 -20.72
C CYS A 511 6.51 -42.94 -20.50
N PRO A 512 6.56 -43.47 -19.26
CA PRO A 512 6.91 -44.87 -19.08
C PRO A 512 5.79 -45.67 -19.78
N LYS A 513 6.18 -46.50 -20.74
CA LYS A 513 5.27 -47.45 -21.40
C LYS A 513 4.63 -48.32 -20.30
N PHE A 514 3.39 -48.04 -19.95
CA PHE A 514 2.57 -48.97 -19.19
C PHE A 514 1.91 -49.92 -20.19
N THR A 515 2.51 -51.10 -20.31
CA THR A 515 1.90 -52.30 -20.87
C THR A 515 0.81 -52.81 -19.93
N ASP A 516 -0.35 -53.09 -20.54
CA ASP A 516 -1.44 -53.96 -20.11
C ASP A 516 -2.22 -53.61 -18.83
N VAL A 517 -3.41 -53.02 -19.02
CA VAL A 517 -4.51 -53.05 -18.04
C VAL A 517 -5.53 -54.08 -18.54
N VAL A 518 -5.61 -55.22 -17.86
CA VAL A 518 -6.63 -56.25 -18.10
C VAL A 518 -7.89 -55.88 -17.31
N ILE A 519 -8.99 -55.59 -18.01
CA ILE A 519 -10.31 -55.38 -17.42
C ILE A 519 -11.14 -56.63 -17.70
N LEU A 520 -11.42 -57.43 -16.67
CA LEU A 520 -12.42 -58.50 -16.74
C LEU A 520 -13.71 -57.99 -16.11
N THR A 521 -14.74 -57.82 -16.94
CA THR A 521 -16.11 -57.60 -16.49
C THR A 521 -16.87 -58.92 -16.54
N SER A 522 -17.23 -59.46 -15.38
CA SER A 522 -18.28 -60.49 -15.25
C SER A 522 -19.61 -59.78 -15.00
N LEU A 523 -20.62 -60.13 -15.80
CA LEU A 523 -22.00 -59.66 -15.69
C LEU A 523 -22.80 -60.73 -14.94
N ASP A 524 -23.17 -60.43 -13.69
CA ASP A 524 -24.30 -61.07 -13.03
C ASP A 524 -25.19 -59.97 -12.42
N GLY A 525 -26.49 -60.21 -12.46
CA GLY A 525 -27.55 -59.20 -12.37
C GLY A 525 -27.38 -58.11 -11.30
N ALA A 526 -27.56 -56.87 -11.74
CA ALA A 526 -27.90 -55.70 -10.94
C ALA A 526 -26.96 -55.34 -9.77
N LYS A 527 -25.69 -55.01 -10.06
CA LYS A 527 -24.86 -53.95 -9.43
C LYS A 527 -23.45 -53.94 -10.02
N LEU A 528 -22.94 -52.78 -10.43
CA LEU A 528 -21.59 -52.63 -10.98
C LEU A 528 -20.60 -52.33 -9.85
N HIS A 529 -19.75 -53.30 -9.48
CA HIS A 529 -18.67 -53.12 -8.51
C HIS A 529 -17.31 -53.03 -9.23
N VAL A 530 -16.68 -51.85 -9.19
CA VAL A 530 -15.31 -51.65 -9.66
C VAL A 530 -14.36 -51.79 -8.48
N LYS A 531 -13.48 -52.82 -8.49
CA LYS A 531 -12.37 -52.95 -7.53
C LYS A 531 -11.05 -52.66 -8.26
N TYR A 532 -10.32 -51.65 -7.78
CA TYR A 532 -8.96 -51.36 -8.22
C TYR A 532 -7.94 -52.10 -7.33
N TRP A 533 -6.93 -52.72 -7.95
CA TRP A 533 -5.72 -53.18 -7.26
C TRP A 533 -4.52 -52.42 -7.81
N THR A 534 -3.79 -51.71 -6.95
CA THR A 534 -2.49 -51.11 -7.28
C THR A 534 -1.38 -51.91 -6.60
N LEU A 535 -0.47 -52.50 -7.40
CA LEU A 535 0.77 -53.08 -6.91
C LEU A 535 1.80 -51.97 -6.71
N LYS A 536 2.21 -51.72 -5.45
CA LYS A 536 3.23 -50.73 -5.08
C LYS A 536 4.65 -51.21 -5.42
N ARG A 537 5.50 -50.31 -5.96
CA ARG A 537 6.92 -50.22 -5.59
C ARG A 537 7.48 -48.80 -5.82
N ASN A 538 7.89 -48.18 -4.71
CA ASN A 538 8.89 -47.11 -4.49
C ASN A 538 9.03 -45.94 -5.49
N MET A 539 8.57 -44.73 -5.11
CA MET A 539 9.39 -43.50 -5.17
C MET A 539 8.71 -42.28 -4.48
N ILE A 540 9.42 -41.78 -3.46
CA ILE A 540 9.56 -40.41 -2.92
C ILE A 540 8.38 -39.42 -3.10
N LEU A 541 7.77 -39.08 -1.97
CA LEU A 541 6.75 -38.03 -1.77
C LEU A 541 7.33 -36.61 -1.96
N ALA A 542 6.81 -35.87 -2.93
CA ALA A 542 6.78 -34.41 -2.91
C ALA A 542 5.32 -33.95 -3.03
N ARG A 543 4.80 -33.31 -1.98
CA ARG A 543 3.45 -32.74 -1.91
C ARG A 543 3.38 -31.49 -2.80
N CYS A 544 2.44 -31.47 -3.74
CA CYS A 544 1.95 -30.25 -4.40
C CYS A 544 0.47 -30.11 -4.05
N PRO A 545 -0.01 -28.97 -3.51
CA PRO A 545 -1.41 -28.78 -3.17
C PRO A 545 -2.23 -28.29 -4.39
N GLN A 546 -3.46 -28.79 -4.48
CA GLN A 546 -4.60 -28.26 -5.24
C GLN A 546 -4.50 -28.17 -6.78
N SER A 547 -5.16 -29.12 -7.45
CA SER A 547 -5.76 -28.87 -8.76
C SER A 547 -7.15 -29.51 -8.83
N VAL A 548 -8.15 -28.64 -8.81
CA VAL A 548 -9.58 -28.90 -8.99
C VAL A 548 -9.81 -29.41 -10.42
N ILE A 549 -10.44 -30.58 -10.55
CA ILE A 549 -10.82 -31.14 -11.86
C ILE A 549 -12.15 -30.49 -12.29
N TYR A 550 -12.09 -29.60 -13.28
CA TYR A 550 -13.27 -29.13 -14.01
C TYR A 550 -13.69 -30.20 -15.03
N VAL A 551 -14.84 -30.83 -14.78
CA VAL A 551 -15.54 -31.64 -15.79
C VAL A 551 -16.48 -30.71 -16.56
N SER A 552 -16.14 -30.37 -17.80
CA SER A 552 -17.02 -29.60 -18.68
C SER A 552 -18.17 -30.50 -19.17
N LEU A 553 -19.35 -30.31 -18.58
CA LEU A 553 -20.62 -30.81 -19.09
C LEU A 553 -20.96 -30.13 -20.43
N ILE A 554 -20.83 -30.87 -21.53
CA ILE A 554 -21.41 -30.49 -22.82
C ILE A 554 -22.90 -30.86 -22.80
N ARG A 555 -23.76 -29.83 -22.87
CA ARG A 555 -25.20 -29.93 -23.11
C ARG A 555 -25.46 -29.83 -24.63
N THR A 556 -26.00 -30.89 -25.22
CA THR A 556 -26.85 -30.82 -26.42
C THR A 556 -27.84 -32.00 -26.40
N PHE A 557 -29.08 -31.70 -26.81
CA PHE A 557 -30.30 -32.50 -26.66
C PHE A 557 -30.33 -33.81 -27.52
N PRO A 558 -31.31 -34.71 -27.29
CA PRO A 558 -31.26 -36.12 -27.65
C PRO A 558 -32.08 -36.46 -28.91
N VAL A 559 -31.53 -37.28 -29.80
CA VAL A 559 -32.28 -38.21 -30.68
C VAL A 559 -31.30 -39.31 -31.11
N PHE A 560 -31.51 -40.56 -30.71
CA PHE A 560 -31.62 -41.71 -31.62
C PHE A 560 -31.67 -43.06 -30.88
N GLU A 561 -32.43 -43.95 -31.48
CA GLU A 561 -32.87 -45.26 -31.05
C GLU A 561 -31.76 -46.29 -30.78
N ARG A 562 -32.13 -47.27 -29.96
CA ARG A 562 -31.50 -48.58 -29.85
C ARG A 562 -31.16 -49.16 -31.22
N THR A 563 -29.90 -49.52 -31.44
CA THR A 563 -29.54 -50.71 -32.21
C THR A 563 -28.29 -51.37 -31.62
N SER A 564 -28.38 -52.69 -31.62
CA SER A 564 -27.40 -53.70 -31.23
C SER A 564 -26.11 -53.63 -32.05
N GLY A 565 -24.98 -53.93 -31.41
CA GLY A 565 -23.74 -54.26 -32.13
C GLY A 565 -22.51 -53.99 -31.29
N ALA A 566 -21.92 -55.04 -30.73
CA ALA A 566 -20.57 -54.98 -30.20
C ALA A 566 -19.59 -55.08 -31.37
N ASP A 567 -18.77 -54.04 -31.57
CA ASP A 567 -17.58 -54.14 -32.41
C ASP A 567 -16.39 -53.51 -31.66
N ILE A 568 -15.37 -54.33 -31.45
CA ILE A 568 -14.10 -53.99 -30.80
C ILE A 568 -13.15 -53.56 -31.92
N THR A 569 -12.89 -52.26 -32.03
CA THR A 569 -11.87 -51.71 -32.95
C THR A 569 -10.69 -51.14 -32.16
N ARG A 570 -9.55 -51.84 -32.23
CA ARG A 570 -8.23 -51.34 -31.84
C ARG A 570 -7.78 -50.29 -32.88
N VAL A 571 -7.49 -49.07 -32.44
CA VAL A 571 -6.82 -48.06 -33.27
C VAL A 571 -5.47 -47.74 -32.65
N GLN A 572 -4.40 -48.08 -33.38
CA GLN A 572 -3.03 -47.61 -33.14
C GLN A 572 -2.86 -46.24 -33.80
N CYS A 573 -2.50 -45.21 -33.03
CA CYS A 573 -2.06 -43.93 -33.61
C CYS A 573 -0.54 -43.90 -33.70
N THR A 574 -0.04 -43.97 -34.95
CA THR A 574 1.31 -43.53 -35.34
C THR A 574 1.30 -42.01 -35.50
N GLY A 575 2.28 -41.32 -34.92
CA GLY A 575 2.36 -39.87 -34.94
C GLY A 575 2.82 -39.32 -36.29
N GLU A 576 2.26 -38.18 -36.70
CA GLU A 576 2.88 -37.24 -37.62
C GLU A 576 2.23 -35.85 -37.50
N THR A 577 3.09 -34.85 -37.67
CA THR A 577 2.92 -33.40 -37.51
C THR A 577 1.91 -32.75 -38.46
N LEU A 578 1.16 -31.75 -37.99
CA LEU A 578 0.35 -30.85 -38.84
C LEU A 578 0.85 -29.40 -38.75
N LYS A 579 1.39 -28.91 -39.88
CA LYS A 579 1.51 -27.48 -40.22
C LYS A 579 0.15 -26.99 -40.70
N MET A 580 -0.32 -25.84 -40.19
CA MET A 580 -1.50 -25.16 -40.74
C MET A 580 -1.08 -24.22 -41.88
N SER A 581 -1.75 -24.33 -43.02
CA SER A 581 -1.76 -23.36 -44.12
C SER A 581 -3.20 -22.84 -44.29
N GLU A 582 -3.35 -21.53 -44.39
CA GLU A 582 -4.60 -20.82 -44.68
C GLU A 582 -5.13 -21.12 -46.09
N SER A 583 -6.45 -21.24 -46.25
CA SER A 583 -7.12 -20.98 -47.52
C SER A 583 -8.58 -20.57 -47.33
N GLU A 584 -8.94 -19.53 -48.08
CA GLU A 584 -10.21 -18.83 -48.26
C GLU A 584 -11.45 -19.72 -48.41
N ASN A 585 -12.60 -19.22 -47.93
CA ASN A 585 -13.91 -19.69 -48.36
C ASN A 585 -14.81 -18.51 -48.75
N ALA A 586 -15.02 -18.38 -50.06
CA ALA A 586 -16.19 -17.74 -50.64
C ALA A 586 -17.37 -18.72 -50.58
N LEU A 587 -18.53 -18.29 -50.08
CA LEU A 587 -19.78 -19.03 -50.24
C LEU A 587 -20.94 -18.08 -50.52
N SER A 588 -21.41 -18.18 -51.74
CA SER A 588 -22.67 -17.70 -52.29
C SER A 588 -23.85 -18.57 -51.86
N ASN A 589 -24.99 -17.92 -51.60
CA ASN A 589 -26.39 -18.32 -51.84
C ASN A 589 -26.79 -19.81 -51.65
N THR A 590 -27.64 -20.10 -50.67
CA THR A 590 -29.12 -20.12 -50.81
C THR A 590 -29.79 -20.32 -49.46
#